data_AF-A0A4Y2J395-F1
#
_entry.id   AF-A0A4Y2J395-F1
#
_cell.length_a   1.000
_cell.length_b   1.000
_cell.length_c   1.000
_cell.angle_alpha   90.00
_cell.angle_beta   90.00
_cell.angle_gamma   90.00
#
_symmetry.space_group_name_H-M   'P 1'
#
loop_
_entity.id
_entity.type
_entity.pdbx_description
1 polymer ?
#
loop_
_entity_poly.entity_id
_entity_poly.type
_entity_poly.pdbx_seq_one_letter_code
_entity_poly.pdbx_strand_id
1 'polypeptide(L)'
;MEKLFQTVEQCPDPQTAEITGNIPDWLKGQLFLIGPGKWDFDDDFTVNHWLDGSAFMYKFNISKDHVDVMSRFLDTVAYNKVTQVKRPVFVEFGTKAYPDQCKNVFSRYLSHLVPLELSDNVMANVYIIDDELYASSETCHVWKIDPRDLKCTKRIDLREVVSVNLASSHPHICPDGSVFNLCASFMTGLRYHILKLPPLSRRSSTDKKGFESGASIMTTISSSQRTTYSYYHSFALTEHYVLFLEQPLLVNTVKMAASGIKGYCVRDCLEWTPAMKTKFHLVERSTGQEVKTKFQSNALFFFHHVNAYEEDGHLVVDIMAFPSSEVMDKFYLKDLRAGRLNASCKAVFTRFVIPLKSDGKLAENLITLKDTKATAVKQENGIIFLTPETKGDPGYEMPTINYSMYNSKKYRYTYGSGSFDTGKFANSLIKLDTVTGEMQVWKDTATMFPSELIYVPRPGSVDEDDGVLLSVVLDVADGTRDFLMVMDAKTFKELGRAYIPRSVKLPPTVHGRFRMD
;
A
#
# COMPACT_ATOMS: atom_id res chain seq x y z
N MET A 1 -13.54 -18.51 -6.90
CA MET A 1 -12.43 -17.68 -6.37
C MET A 1 -11.13 -18.46 -6.24
N GLU A 2 -11.17 -19.77 -5.96
CA GLU A 2 -9.97 -20.63 -5.88
C GLU A 2 -8.91 -20.37 -6.96
N LYS A 3 -9.29 -20.31 -8.24
CA LYS A 3 -8.39 -20.03 -9.38
C LYS A 3 -7.51 -18.77 -9.22
N LEU A 4 -7.98 -17.76 -8.49
CA LEU A 4 -7.22 -16.52 -8.25
C LEU A 4 -6.06 -16.72 -7.27
N PHE A 5 -6.17 -17.71 -6.39
CA PHE A 5 -5.24 -17.90 -5.29
C PHE A 5 -4.52 -19.25 -5.39
N GLN A 6 -4.27 -19.69 -6.63
CA GLN A 6 -3.45 -20.85 -6.96
C GLN A 6 -2.05 -20.38 -7.36
N THR A 7 -1.03 -21.13 -6.95
CA THR A 7 0.35 -20.87 -7.36
C THR A 7 0.46 -20.83 -8.89
N VAL A 8 1.08 -19.76 -9.41
CA VAL A 8 1.30 -19.56 -10.85
C VAL A 8 2.73 -19.90 -11.26
N GLU A 9 2.91 -20.10 -12.56
CA GLU A 9 4.24 -20.16 -13.19
C GLU A 9 4.63 -18.77 -13.72
N GLN A 10 5.93 -18.47 -13.65
CA GLN A 10 6.48 -17.24 -14.23
C GLN A 10 6.65 -17.37 -15.75
N CYS A 11 6.51 -16.26 -16.47
CA CYS A 11 6.73 -16.16 -17.90
C CYS A 11 7.77 -15.06 -18.19
N PRO A 12 9.07 -15.39 -18.12
CA PRO A 12 10.15 -14.40 -18.24
C PRO A 12 10.42 -13.96 -19.69
N ASP A 13 9.79 -14.59 -20.67
CA ASP A 13 9.87 -14.18 -22.08
C ASP A 13 8.62 -13.38 -22.44
N PRO A 14 8.74 -12.14 -22.96
CA PRO A 14 7.60 -11.31 -23.31
C PRO A 14 6.62 -12.01 -24.26
N GLN A 15 5.33 -11.97 -23.92
CA GLN A 15 4.25 -12.52 -24.73
C GLN A 15 3.32 -11.39 -25.19
N THR A 16 3.00 -11.38 -26.49
CA THR A 16 2.15 -10.33 -27.08
C THR A 16 0.69 -10.56 -26.75
N ALA A 17 0.06 -9.53 -26.18
CA ALA A 17 -1.36 -9.49 -25.89
C ALA A 17 -2.18 -9.09 -27.12
N GLU A 18 -3.38 -9.63 -27.23
CA GLU A 18 -4.30 -9.29 -28.33
C GLU A 18 -5.11 -8.05 -27.97
N ILE A 19 -4.97 -6.97 -28.74
CA ILE A 19 -5.63 -5.69 -28.48
C ILE A 19 -7.02 -5.65 -29.11
N THR A 20 -7.98 -5.13 -28.36
CA THR A 20 -9.33 -4.76 -28.85
C THR A 20 -9.70 -3.37 -28.34
N GLY A 21 -10.56 -2.66 -29.07
CA GLY A 21 -10.87 -1.25 -28.78
C GLY A 21 -9.73 -0.32 -29.22
N ASN A 22 -9.54 0.78 -28.50
CA ASN A 22 -8.59 1.83 -28.85
C ASN A 22 -7.70 2.21 -27.66
N ILE A 23 -6.43 1.81 -27.71
CA ILE A 23 -5.41 2.29 -26.76
C ILE A 23 -4.92 3.66 -27.26
N PRO A 24 -4.94 4.74 -26.44
CA PRO A 24 -4.53 6.06 -26.90
C PRO A 24 -3.06 6.12 -27.35
N ASP A 25 -2.78 6.81 -28.46
CA ASP A 25 -1.46 6.93 -29.06
C ASP A 25 -0.39 7.49 -28.12
N TRP A 26 -0.79 8.35 -27.17
CA TRP A 26 0.08 8.96 -26.18
C TRP A 26 0.39 8.03 -25.00
N LEU A 27 -0.39 6.96 -24.80
CA LEU A 27 -0.15 5.99 -23.72
C LEU A 27 0.98 5.05 -24.15
N LYS A 28 2.20 5.46 -23.81
CA LYS A 28 3.41 4.70 -24.10
C LYS A 28 4.28 4.60 -22.85
N GLY A 29 4.61 3.37 -22.45
CA GLY A 29 5.39 3.15 -21.24
C GLY A 29 5.30 1.74 -20.69
N GLN A 30 5.61 1.61 -19.41
CA GLN A 30 5.67 0.35 -18.70
C GLN A 30 4.78 0.37 -17.47
N LEU A 31 3.84 -0.55 -17.39
CA LEU A 31 3.04 -0.81 -16.19
C LEU A 31 3.68 -1.94 -15.41
N PHE A 32 4.12 -1.69 -14.19
CA PHE A 32 4.61 -2.69 -13.25
C PHE A 32 3.55 -2.99 -12.21
N LEU A 33 3.32 -4.26 -11.91
CA LEU A 33 2.37 -4.72 -10.91
C LEU A 33 3.03 -5.80 -10.05
N ILE A 34 2.74 -5.79 -8.75
CA ILE A 34 3.34 -6.73 -7.80
C ILE A 34 2.30 -7.29 -6.84
N GLY A 35 2.47 -8.56 -6.48
CA GLY A 35 1.68 -9.23 -5.46
C GLY A 35 2.20 -10.62 -5.17
N PRO A 36 1.52 -11.41 -4.33
CA PRO A 36 1.92 -12.79 -4.07
C PRO A 36 1.50 -13.71 -5.24
N GLY A 37 2.37 -14.67 -5.61
CA GLY A 37 2.09 -15.61 -6.72
C GLY A 37 2.39 -17.09 -6.45
N LYS A 38 2.94 -17.42 -5.28
CA LYS A 38 3.23 -18.80 -4.86
C LYS A 38 2.86 -19.01 -3.40
N TRP A 39 1.90 -19.89 -3.15
CA TRP A 39 1.39 -20.20 -1.81
C TRP A 39 1.53 -21.68 -1.45
N ASP A 40 1.59 -22.54 -2.47
CA ASP A 40 1.57 -23.99 -2.35
C ASP A 40 2.98 -24.57 -2.54
N PHE A 41 3.32 -25.52 -1.67
CA PHE A 41 4.61 -26.21 -1.61
C PHE A 41 4.37 -27.72 -1.41
N ASP A 42 5.44 -28.51 -1.41
CA ASP A 42 5.39 -29.97 -1.32
C ASP A 42 4.75 -30.46 0.01
N ASP A 43 4.39 -31.74 0.07
CA ASP A 43 3.69 -32.39 1.20
C ASP A 43 2.37 -31.69 1.59
N ASP A 44 1.64 -31.18 0.59
CA ASP A 44 0.39 -30.43 0.74
C ASP A 44 0.50 -29.19 1.66
N PHE A 45 1.72 -28.65 1.84
CA PHE A 45 1.92 -27.44 2.63
C PHE A 45 1.47 -26.21 1.85
N THR A 46 0.57 -25.42 2.45
CA THR A 46 0.20 -24.09 1.97
C THR A 46 0.46 -23.07 3.08
N VAL A 47 0.95 -21.89 2.73
CA VAL A 47 0.91 -20.75 3.65
C VAL A 47 -0.54 -20.39 4.00
N ASN A 48 -0.78 -19.66 5.07
CA ASN A 48 -2.13 -19.43 5.58
C ASN A 48 -2.82 -18.22 4.96
N HIS A 49 -2.08 -17.15 4.69
CA HIS A 49 -2.63 -15.85 4.30
C HIS A 49 -2.23 -15.45 2.88
N TRP A 50 -3.08 -14.67 2.19
CA TRP A 50 -2.79 -14.17 0.83
C TRP A 50 -1.43 -13.47 0.79
N LEU A 51 -1.19 -12.62 1.79
CA LEU A 51 0.05 -11.85 1.94
C LEU A 51 1.30 -12.69 2.31
N ASP A 52 1.18 -14.00 2.53
CA ASP A 52 2.34 -14.86 2.82
C ASP A 52 2.93 -15.47 1.54
N GLY A 53 2.26 -15.31 0.39
CA GLY A 53 2.75 -15.82 -0.87
C GLY A 53 4.04 -15.12 -1.32
N SER A 54 4.87 -15.83 -2.08
CA SER A 54 6.13 -15.26 -2.56
C SER A 54 5.89 -14.14 -3.58
N ALA A 55 6.68 -13.08 -3.47
CA ALA A 55 6.65 -11.91 -4.36
C ALA A 55 6.76 -12.30 -5.83
N PHE A 56 5.73 -11.93 -6.57
CA PHE A 56 5.56 -12.15 -7.99
C PHE A 56 5.24 -10.83 -8.66
N MET A 57 6.03 -10.50 -9.67
CA MET A 57 5.94 -9.25 -10.39
C MET A 57 5.63 -9.53 -11.84
N TYR A 58 4.76 -8.73 -12.43
CA TYR A 58 4.55 -8.74 -13.87
C TYR A 58 4.52 -7.33 -14.41
N LYS A 59 4.93 -7.18 -15.66
CA LYS A 59 4.86 -5.89 -16.36
C LYS A 59 4.18 -6.00 -17.71
N PHE A 60 3.63 -4.86 -18.13
CA PHE A 60 3.20 -4.63 -19.49
C PHE A 60 4.10 -3.56 -20.12
N ASN A 61 4.61 -3.81 -21.31
CA ASN A 61 5.10 -2.73 -22.18
C ASN A 61 3.92 -2.30 -23.06
N ILE A 62 3.53 -1.04 -23.02
CA ILE A 62 2.29 -0.54 -23.62
C ILE A 62 2.63 0.49 -24.69
N SER A 63 1.97 0.36 -25.84
CA SER A 63 1.87 1.36 -26.90
C SER A 63 0.51 1.18 -27.61
N LYS A 64 0.16 2.09 -28.51
CA LYS A 64 -1.10 2.07 -29.26
C LYS A 64 -1.44 0.70 -29.86
N ASP A 65 -0.51 0.16 -30.64
CA ASP A 65 -0.73 -1.01 -31.49
C ASP A 65 -0.04 -2.27 -30.96
N HIS A 66 0.63 -2.17 -29.81
CA HIS A 66 1.42 -3.27 -29.26
C HIS A 66 1.44 -3.24 -27.74
N VAL A 67 1.09 -4.39 -27.14
CA VAL A 67 1.19 -4.65 -25.70
C VAL A 67 1.83 -6.01 -25.49
N ASP A 68 2.93 -6.06 -24.74
CA ASP A 68 3.53 -7.32 -24.29
C ASP A 68 3.43 -7.45 -22.78
N VAL A 69 3.29 -8.68 -22.29
CA VAL A 69 3.32 -9.03 -20.87
C VAL A 69 4.46 -9.99 -20.56
N MET A 70 5.10 -9.81 -19.41
CA MET A 70 6.03 -10.78 -18.84
C MET A 70 5.91 -10.83 -17.32
N SER A 71 6.35 -11.92 -16.69
CA SER A 71 6.25 -12.12 -15.25
C SER A 71 7.44 -12.90 -14.66
N ARG A 72 7.73 -12.65 -13.37
CA ARG A 72 8.82 -13.27 -12.63
C ARG A 72 8.53 -13.32 -11.14
N PHE A 73 8.99 -14.38 -10.48
CA PHE A 73 9.21 -14.34 -9.04
C PHE A 73 10.44 -13.47 -8.74
N LEU A 74 10.35 -12.69 -7.67
CA LEU A 74 11.50 -11.93 -7.18
C LEU A 74 12.40 -12.88 -6.39
N ASP A 75 13.67 -12.99 -6.80
CA ASP A 75 14.69 -13.88 -6.24
C ASP A 75 15.26 -13.38 -4.89
N THR A 76 14.35 -13.05 -3.97
CA THR A 76 14.64 -12.59 -2.62
C THR A 76 15.23 -13.71 -1.75
N VAL A 77 15.78 -13.36 -0.60
CA VAL A 77 16.30 -14.36 0.33
C VAL A 77 15.17 -15.26 0.85
N ALA A 78 14.00 -14.68 1.16
CA ALA A 78 12.80 -15.40 1.56
C ALA A 78 12.34 -16.38 0.47
N TYR A 79 12.24 -15.94 -0.79
CA TYR A 79 11.83 -16.79 -1.91
C TYR A 79 12.77 -17.97 -2.14
N ASN A 80 14.08 -17.71 -2.13
CA ASN A 80 15.08 -18.75 -2.34
C ASN A 80 15.04 -19.79 -1.21
N LYS A 81 14.94 -19.35 0.05
CA LYS A 81 14.86 -20.26 1.20
C LYS A 81 13.55 -21.06 1.24
N VAL A 82 12.39 -20.43 1.00
CA VAL A 82 11.10 -21.15 1.01
C VAL A 82 11.02 -22.15 -0.15
N THR A 83 11.61 -21.85 -1.30
CA THR A 83 11.66 -22.78 -2.45
C THR A 83 12.54 -23.99 -2.17
N GLN A 84 13.61 -23.82 -1.39
CA GLN A 84 14.50 -24.90 -0.97
C GLN A 84 13.93 -25.73 0.17
N VAL A 85 13.44 -25.09 1.24
CA VAL A 85 12.98 -25.74 2.48
C VAL A 85 11.51 -26.19 2.39
N LYS A 86 10.77 -25.68 1.40
CA LYS A 86 9.33 -25.93 1.18
C LYS A 86 8.43 -25.41 2.30
N ARG A 87 8.98 -24.60 3.21
CA ARG A 87 8.29 -23.94 4.32
C ARG A 87 8.95 -22.59 4.60
N PRO A 88 8.17 -21.56 4.99
CA PRO A 88 8.74 -20.25 5.27
C PRO A 88 9.66 -20.35 6.48
N VAL A 89 10.91 -19.91 6.31
CA VAL A 89 11.91 -19.89 7.40
C VAL A 89 11.98 -18.53 8.09
N PHE A 90 11.29 -17.53 7.53
CA PHE A 90 11.03 -16.24 8.14
C PHE A 90 9.58 -16.20 8.62
N VAL A 91 9.29 -15.32 9.59
CA VAL A 91 7.91 -15.08 10.02
C VAL A 91 7.23 -14.22 8.96
N GLU A 92 6.14 -14.73 8.40
CA GLU A 92 5.29 -14.02 7.45
C GLU A 92 4.02 -13.49 8.15
N PHE A 93 3.12 -12.84 7.41
CA PHE A 93 1.97 -12.15 7.99
C PHE A 93 1.05 -13.09 8.78
N GLY A 94 0.54 -14.15 8.13
CA GLY A 94 -0.36 -15.14 8.73
C GLY A 94 0.26 -16.52 8.92
N THR A 95 1.54 -16.68 8.59
CA THR A 95 2.27 -17.95 8.68
C THR A 95 3.54 -17.81 9.50
N LYS A 96 3.69 -18.67 10.50
CA LYS A 96 4.89 -18.71 11.36
C LYS A 96 6.10 -19.22 10.59
N ALA A 97 7.29 -18.91 11.12
CA ALA A 97 8.54 -19.48 10.63
C ALA A 97 8.67 -20.97 11.01
N TYR A 98 9.34 -21.72 10.14
CA TYR A 98 9.75 -23.11 10.35
C TYR A 98 11.28 -23.22 10.45
N PRO A 99 11.82 -24.24 11.13
CA PRO A 99 13.25 -24.42 11.25
C PRO A 99 13.93 -24.59 9.89
N ASP A 100 15.01 -23.85 9.68
CA ASP A 100 15.87 -24.00 8.50
C ASP A 100 16.62 -25.34 8.59
N GLN A 101 16.19 -26.30 7.77
CA GLN A 101 16.77 -27.65 7.74
C GLN A 101 18.14 -27.67 7.04
N CYS A 102 18.48 -26.63 6.28
CA CYS A 102 19.78 -26.47 5.63
C CYS A 102 20.85 -25.99 6.60
N LYS A 103 20.47 -25.56 7.81
CA LYS A 103 21.39 -25.23 8.91
C LYS A 103 21.68 -26.44 9.78
N ASN A 104 22.95 -26.60 10.17
CA ASN A 104 23.39 -27.57 11.18
C ASN A 104 22.70 -27.33 12.54
N VAL A 105 22.60 -28.37 13.38
CA VAL A 105 21.85 -28.33 14.65
C VAL A 105 22.26 -27.17 15.56
N PHE A 106 23.56 -26.86 15.65
CA PHE A 106 24.07 -25.75 16.46
C PHE A 106 23.65 -24.37 15.92
N SER A 107 23.68 -24.15 14.61
CA SER A 107 23.24 -22.89 14.01
C SER A 107 21.72 -22.74 14.00
N ARG A 108 20.98 -23.85 14.02
CA ARG A 108 19.53 -23.87 14.26
C ARG A 108 19.18 -23.41 15.67
N TYR A 109 19.88 -23.94 16.68
CA TYR A 109 19.73 -23.51 18.09
C TYR A 109 20.07 -22.01 18.26
N LEU A 110 21.16 -21.53 17.67
CA LEU A 110 21.55 -20.12 17.73
C LEU A 110 20.54 -19.19 17.01
N SER A 111 19.92 -19.65 15.91
CA SER A 111 18.87 -18.90 15.20
C SER A 111 17.60 -18.73 16.03
N HIS A 112 17.32 -19.62 16.99
CA HIS A 112 16.21 -19.46 17.94
C HIS A 112 16.51 -18.44 19.06
N LEU A 113 17.79 -18.20 19.36
CA LEU A 113 18.22 -17.27 20.41
C LEU A 113 18.28 -15.81 19.94
N VAL A 114 18.37 -15.58 18.62
CA VAL A 114 18.47 -14.24 18.02
C VAL A 114 17.55 -14.11 16.79
N PRO A 115 16.22 -14.00 16.95
CA PRO A 115 15.32 -13.77 15.83
C PRO A 115 15.32 -12.26 15.48
N LEU A 116 16.24 -11.83 14.63
CA LEU A 116 16.38 -10.42 14.21
C LEU A 116 16.33 -10.20 12.69
N GLU A 117 16.29 -11.27 11.89
CA GLU A 117 16.16 -11.15 10.44
C GLU A 117 14.67 -11.17 10.07
N LEU A 118 14.17 -10.02 9.59
CA LEU A 118 12.82 -9.88 9.08
C LEU A 118 12.73 -10.43 7.65
N SER A 119 11.54 -10.84 7.22
CA SER A 119 11.36 -11.31 5.85
C SER A 119 11.67 -10.20 4.83
N ASP A 120 12.33 -10.57 3.73
CA ASP A 120 12.49 -9.72 2.54
C ASP A 120 11.56 -10.17 1.40
N ASN A 121 10.45 -10.83 1.73
CA ASN A 121 9.34 -11.07 0.80
C ASN A 121 8.63 -9.74 0.44
N VAL A 122 9.20 -9.02 -0.52
CA VAL A 122 8.81 -7.65 -0.92
C VAL A 122 7.66 -7.62 -1.93
N MET A 123 6.54 -8.24 -1.60
CA MET A 123 5.40 -8.39 -2.52
C MET A 123 4.38 -7.24 -2.50
N ALA A 124 4.48 -6.29 -1.56
CA ALA A 124 3.40 -5.33 -1.33
C ALA A 124 3.35 -4.22 -2.38
N ASN A 125 4.46 -3.51 -2.62
CA ASN A 125 4.45 -2.34 -3.50
C ASN A 125 5.71 -2.20 -4.36
N VAL A 126 5.57 -1.44 -5.45
CA VAL A 126 6.61 -1.05 -6.39
C VAL A 126 6.59 0.46 -6.60
N TYR A 127 7.76 1.10 -6.54
CA TYR A 127 7.90 2.55 -6.75
C TYR A 127 9.19 2.90 -7.47
N ILE A 128 9.25 4.14 -7.97
CA ILE A 128 10.37 4.65 -8.76
C ILE A 128 11.03 5.82 -8.03
N ILE A 129 12.33 5.73 -7.77
CA ILE A 129 13.14 6.79 -7.17
C ILE A 129 14.44 6.91 -7.99
N ASP A 130 14.83 8.12 -8.40
CA ASP A 130 16.04 8.34 -9.24
C ASP A 130 16.04 7.54 -10.55
N ASP A 131 14.86 7.35 -11.14
CA ASP A 131 14.60 6.54 -12.33
C ASP A 131 14.81 5.02 -12.13
N GLU A 132 15.04 4.59 -10.89
CA GLU A 132 15.24 3.18 -10.53
C GLU A 132 14.00 2.59 -9.90
N LEU A 133 13.72 1.33 -10.24
CA LEU A 133 12.56 0.60 -9.79
C LEU A 133 12.90 -0.15 -8.49
N TYR A 134 12.04 -0.01 -7.49
CA TYR A 134 12.19 -0.63 -6.19
C TYR A 134 10.91 -1.38 -5.80
N ALA A 135 11.07 -2.53 -5.16
CA ALA A 135 10.00 -3.30 -4.54
C ALA A 135 10.19 -3.37 -3.02
N SER A 136 9.11 -3.25 -2.26
CA SER A 136 9.13 -3.43 -0.81
C SER A 136 7.83 -4.02 -0.26
N SER A 137 7.93 -4.59 0.94
CA SER A 137 6.80 -4.82 1.84
C SER A 137 6.91 -3.82 3.01
N GLU A 138 6.53 -4.21 4.23
CA GLU A 138 6.54 -3.33 5.41
C GLU A 138 7.74 -3.57 6.36
N THR A 139 8.75 -4.32 5.91
CA THR A 139 10.01 -4.53 6.65
C THR A 139 11.08 -3.50 6.24
N CYS A 140 12.25 -3.54 6.87
CA CYS A 140 13.39 -2.69 6.47
C CYS A 140 14.03 -3.08 5.12
N HIS A 141 13.58 -4.14 4.46
CA HIS A 141 14.19 -4.64 3.24
C HIS A 141 13.52 -4.06 1.99
N VAL A 142 14.34 -3.46 1.13
CA VAL A 142 13.94 -2.94 -0.17
C VAL A 142 14.79 -3.60 -1.24
N TRP A 143 14.19 -4.01 -2.36
CA TRP A 143 14.92 -4.60 -3.48
C TRP A 143 14.87 -3.69 -4.70
N LYS A 144 16.02 -3.43 -5.30
CA LYS A 144 16.13 -2.78 -6.60
C LYS A 144 15.87 -3.80 -7.70
N ILE A 145 14.99 -3.47 -8.64
CA ILE A 145 14.54 -4.35 -9.72
C ILE A 145 15.00 -3.80 -11.06
N ASP A 146 15.50 -4.66 -11.95
CA ASP A 146 15.76 -4.26 -13.33
C ASP A 146 14.42 -4.17 -14.09
N PRO A 147 14.02 -3.00 -14.59
CA PRO A 147 12.73 -2.84 -15.26
C PRO A 147 12.66 -3.59 -16.60
N ARG A 148 13.78 -4.05 -17.17
CA ARG A 148 13.81 -4.75 -18.46
C ARG A 148 13.35 -6.18 -18.33
N ASP A 149 13.83 -6.90 -17.32
CA ASP A 149 13.60 -8.34 -17.13
C ASP A 149 13.09 -8.73 -15.73
N LEU A 150 12.80 -7.76 -14.87
CA LEU A 150 12.25 -7.92 -13.51
C LEU A 150 13.16 -8.67 -12.52
N LYS A 151 14.47 -8.79 -12.79
CA LYS A 151 15.41 -9.40 -11.85
C LYS A 151 15.70 -8.50 -10.66
N CYS A 152 15.86 -9.09 -9.48
CA CYS A 152 16.45 -8.39 -8.35
C CYS A 152 17.93 -8.12 -8.62
N THR A 153 18.35 -6.87 -8.48
CA THR A 153 19.74 -6.46 -8.75
C THR A 153 20.50 -6.10 -7.48
N LYS A 154 19.81 -5.56 -6.47
CA LYS A 154 20.43 -5.17 -5.20
C LYS A 154 19.41 -5.20 -4.06
N ARG A 155 19.78 -5.85 -2.95
CA ARG A 155 19.06 -5.75 -1.67
C ARG A 155 19.58 -4.56 -0.88
N ILE A 156 18.69 -3.73 -0.37
CA ILE A 156 18.98 -2.58 0.49
C ILE A 156 18.37 -2.86 1.87
N ASP A 157 19.16 -2.62 2.92
CA ASP A 157 18.73 -2.75 4.30
C ASP A 157 18.65 -1.37 4.97
N LEU A 158 17.44 -0.90 5.23
CA LEU A 158 17.23 0.42 5.85
C LEU A 158 17.77 0.52 7.29
N ARG A 159 18.12 -0.60 7.94
CA ARG A 159 18.84 -0.59 9.22
C ARG A 159 20.25 -0.04 9.05
N GLU A 160 20.90 -0.38 7.94
CA GLU A 160 22.25 0.08 7.61
C GLU A 160 22.24 1.51 7.07
N VAL A 161 21.15 1.92 6.42
CA VAL A 161 21.02 3.28 5.85
C VAL A 161 20.60 4.31 6.91
N VAL A 162 19.55 4.02 7.69
CA VAL A 162 18.94 4.99 8.62
C VAL A 162 18.52 4.39 9.98
N SER A 163 18.96 3.17 10.31
CA SER A 163 18.71 2.52 11.61
C SER A 163 17.22 2.31 11.96
N VAL A 164 16.38 2.00 10.96
CA VAL A 164 14.95 1.65 11.17
C VAL A 164 14.68 0.17 10.92
N ASN A 165 13.72 -0.41 11.65
CA ASN A 165 13.37 -1.83 11.54
C ASN A 165 12.22 -2.10 10.58
N LEU A 166 11.27 -1.17 10.47
CA LEU A 166 10.11 -1.24 9.59
C LEU A 166 10.01 0.05 8.78
N ALA A 167 9.48 -0.06 7.57
CA ALA A 167 9.18 1.08 6.72
C ALA A 167 7.89 0.79 5.95
N SER A 168 7.03 1.78 5.82
CA SER A 168 5.84 1.67 4.98
C SER A 168 6.23 1.39 3.52
N SER A 169 5.42 0.60 2.83
CA SER A 169 5.52 0.39 1.38
C SER A 169 4.95 1.55 0.56
N HIS A 170 4.49 2.64 1.19
CA HIS A 170 3.85 3.79 0.56
C HIS A 170 4.67 5.08 0.75
N PRO A 171 5.90 5.16 0.21
CA PRO A 171 6.66 6.40 0.26
C PRO A 171 5.99 7.48 -0.60
N HIS A 172 5.96 8.71 -0.10
CA HIS A 172 5.54 9.87 -0.89
C HIS A 172 6.74 10.42 -1.66
N ILE A 173 6.63 10.45 -2.99
CA ILE A 173 7.64 11.03 -3.90
C ILE A 173 7.14 12.41 -4.36
N CYS A 174 7.92 13.45 -4.14
CA CYS A 174 7.60 14.83 -4.50
C CYS A 174 8.13 15.18 -5.91
N PRO A 175 7.59 16.23 -6.57
CA PRO A 175 8.07 16.67 -7.89
C PRO A 175 9.55 17.08 -7.95
N ASP A 176 10.11 17.58 -6.84
CA ASP A 176 11.55 17.91 -6.73
C ASP A 176 12.44 16.66 -6.51
N GLY A 177 11.81 15.48 -6.56
CA GLY A 177 12.39 14.18 -6.32
C GLY A 177 12.54 13.81 -4.85
N SER A 178 12.30 14.71 -3.89
CA SER A 178 12.38 14.38 -2.46
C SER A 178 11.40 13.27 -2.10
N VAL A 179 11.81 12.39 -1.19
CA VAL A 179 11.00 11.23 -0.76
C VAL A 179 10.78 11.30 0.73
N PHE A 180 9.54 11.08 1.16
CA PHE A 180 9.19 10.90 2.56
C PHE A 180 8.70 9.48 2.77
N ASN A 181 9.04 8.88 3.91
CA ASN A 181 8.45 7.61 4.31
C ASN A 181 8.21 7.55 5.83
N LEU A 182 7.23 6.75 6.25
CA LEU A 182 6.99 6.45 7.65
C LEU A 182 7.70 5.15 8.02
N CYS A 183 8.48 5.19 9.09
CA CYS A 183 9.29 4.07 9.55
C CYS A 183 9.12 3.87 11.06
N ALA A 184 9.61 2.74 11.57
CA ALA A 184 9.64 2.48 13.01
C ALA A 184 10.89 1.73 13.43
N SER A 185 11.32 2.00 14.66
CA SER A 185 12.29 1.21 15.39
C SER A 185 11.60 0.53 16.56
N PHE A 186 12.03 -0.69 16.86
CA PHE A 186 11.66 -1.37 18.11
C PHE A 186 12.88 -1.94 18.85
N MET A 187 14.03 -2.07 18.18
CA MET A 187 15.27 -2.53 18.82
C MET A 187 15.95 -1.44 19.66
N THR A 188 15.86 -0.17 19.26
CA THR A 188 16.48 0.99 19.92
C THR A 188 15.48 1.82 20.73
N GLY A 189 14.30 1.26 20.98
CA GLY A 189 13.13 1.89 21.58
C GLY A 189 11.94 1.93 20.63
N LEU A 190 10.72 1.88 21.18
CA LEU A 190 9.47 1.91 20.41
C LEU A 190 9.20 3.32 19.89
N ARG A 191 9.55 3.57 18.64
CA ARG A 191 9.51 4.90 18.02
C ARG A 191 9.05 4.79 16.58
N TYR A 192 8.36 5.82 16.13
CA TYR A 192 8.07 6.08 14.73
C TYR A 192 9.05 7.15 14.23
N HIS A 193 9.38 7.08 12.95
CA HIS A 193 10.31 7.99 12.31
C HIS A 193 9.73 8.47 10.99
N ILE A 194 9.91 9.76 10.70
CA ILE A 194 9.69 10.29 9.36
C ILE A 194 11.05 10.30 8.68
N LEU A 195 11.22 9.40 7.70
CA LEU A 195 12.37 9.36 6.82
C LEU A 195 12.22 10.44 5.76
N LYS A 196 13.33 11.11 5.43
CA LYS A 196 13.44 12.05 4.31
C LYS A 196 14.66 11.73 3.45
N LEU A 197 14.43 11.58 2.15
CA LEU A 197 15.44 11.66 1.11
C LEU A 197 15.42 13.08 0.51
N PRO A 198 16.56 13.80 0.45
CA PRO A 198 16.59 15.18 -0.03
C PRO A 198 16.19 15.28 -1.52
N PRO A 199 15.82 16.48 -2.00
CA PRO A 199 15.53 16.69 -3.42
C PRO A 199 16.72 16.34 -4.30
N LEU A 200 16.46 16.06 -5.58
CA LEU A 200 17.49 15.70 -6.57
C LEU A 200 18.65 16.71 -6.61
N SER A 201 18.34 18.00 -6.52
CA SER A 201 19.34 19.09 -6.54
C SER A 201 20.32 19.08 -5.36
N ARG A 202 20.02 18.33 -4.29
CA ARG A 202 20.86 18.21 -3.08
C ARG A 202 21.42 16.80 -2.88
N ARG A 203 21.19 15.87 -3.81
CA ARG A 203 21.79 14.54 -3.75
C ARG A 203 23.25 14.62 -4.17
N SER A 204 24.08 13.83 -3.48
CA SER A 204 25.51 13.75 -3.82
C SER A 204 25.68 13.20 -5.23
N SER A 205 26.65 13.68 -5.99
CA SER A 205 27.01 13.18 -7.33
C SER A 205 27.70 11.80 -7.31
N THR A 206 27.55 11.04 -6.23
CA THR A 206 28.04 9.66 -6.11
C THR A 206 27.21 8.69 -6.95
N ASP A 207 27.73 7.48 -7.22
CA ASP A 207 26.98 6.40 -7.86
C ASP A 207 25.79 5.85 -7.03
N LYS A 208 25.57 6.37 -5.81
CA LYS A 208 24.47 5.97 -4.94
C LYS A 208 23.17 6.65 -5.38
N LYS A 209 22.10 5.86 -5.47
CA LYS A 209 20.73 6.28 -5.82
C LYS A 209 19.72 5.80 -4.78
N GLY A 210 18.48 6.27 -4.89
CA GLY A 210 17.39 5.87 -4.01
C GLY A 210 17.69 6.22 -2.56
N PHE A 211 17.26 5.37 -1.63
CA PHE A 211 17.48 5.59 -0.19
C PHE A 211 18.96 5.71 0.20
N GLU A 212 19.88 5.12 -0.57
CA GLU A 212 21.33 5.20 -0.29
C GLU A 212 21.94 6.55 -0.68
N SER A 213 21.20 7.41 -1.38
CA SER A 213 21.65 8.74 -1.83
C SER A 213 21.45 9.86 -0.79
N GLY A 214 21.45 9.51 0.50
CA GLY A 214 21.38 10.46 1.61
C GLY A 214 20.05 10.48 2.35
N ALA A 215 19.35 9.34 2.45
CA ALA A 215 18.19 9.24 3.33
C ALA A 215 18.60 9.52 4.79
N SER A 216 17.72 10.18 5.53
CA SER A 216 17.94 10.56 6.92
C SER A 216 16.62 10.54 7.70
N ILE A 217 16.70 10.49 9.02
CA ILE A 217 15.53 10.67 9.89
C ILE A 217 15.30 12.17 10.12
N MET A 218 14.18 12.68 9.62
CA MET A 218 13.76 14.07 9.81
C MET A 218 13.15 14.29 11.19
N THR A 219 12.32 13.36 11.65
CA THR A 219 11.57 13.47 12.90
C THR A 219 11.44 12.11 13.55
N THR A 220 11.44 12.09 14.88
CA THR A 220 11.19 10.89 15.68
C THR A 220 10.04 11.17 16.65
N ILE A 221 9.05 10.28 16.66
CA ILE A 221 7.88 10.32 17.52
C ILE A 221 7.91 9.08 18.41
N SER A 222 7.85 9.25 19.72
CA SER A 222 7.80 8.10 20.64
C SER A 222 6.44 7.42 20.57
N SER A 223 6.42 6.09 20.64
CA SER A 223 5.17 5.35 20.88
C SER A 223 4.50 5.88 22.14
N SER A 224 3.17 6.01 22.08
CA SER A 224 2.41 6.37 23.27
C SER A 224 2.25 5.22 24.27
N GLN A 225 2.72 4.03 23.91
CA GLN A 225 2.66 2.80 24.70
C GLN A 225 4.07 2.34 25.10
N ARG A 226 4.17 1.59 26.20
CA ARG A 226 5.47 1.12 26.75
C ARG A 226 5.98 -0.17 26.10
N THR A 227 5.08 -1.07 25.75
CA THR A 227 5.41 -2.43 25.25
C THR A 227 4.74 -2.74 23.92
N THR A 228 4.10 -1.75 23.31
CA THR A 228 3.44 -1.87 22.02
C THR A 228 3.69 -0.61 21.20
N TYR A 229 3.43 -0.68 19.90
CA TYR A 229 3.36 0.47 19.01
C TYR A 229 2.22 0.27 18.02
N SER A 230 1.72 1.34 17.41
CA SER A 230 0.66 1.30 16.44
C SER A 230 1.15 0.71 15.11
N TYR A 231 0.36 -0.19 14.54
CA TYR A 231 0.48 -0.58 13.15
C TYR A 231 0.14 0.61 12.24
N TYR A 232 1.00 0.86 11.26
CA TYR A 232 0.79 1.86 10.23
C TYR A 232 1.08 1.24 8.86
N HIS A 233 0.31 1.67 7.87
CA HIS A 233 0.44 1.19 6.49
C HIS A 233 0.83 2.32 5.55
N SER A 234 0.19 3.49 5.70
CA SER A 234 0.49 4.71 4.93
C SER A 234 0.41 5.95 5.82
N PHE A 235 0.79 7.11 5.28
CA PHE A 235 0.75 8.40 5.95
C PHE A 235 0.34 9.49 4.95
N ALA A 236 0.05 10.71 5.41
CA ALA A 236 -0.34 11.82 4.55
C ALA A 236 0.77 12.86 4.40
N LEU A 237 0.84 13.48 3.22
CA LEU A 237 1.75 14.57 2.90
C LEU A 237 0.98 15.75 2.30
N THR A 238 1.18 16.94 2.85
CA THR A 238 0.73 18.22 2.27
C THR A 238 1.92 19.08 1.86
N GLU A 239 1.68 20.28 1.32
CA GLU A 239 2.75 21.21 0.97
C GLU A 239 3.68 21.50 2.16
N HIS A 240 3.14 21.71 3.35
CA HIS A 240 3.91 22.09 4.54
C HIS A 240 3.98 21.02 5.63
N TYR A 241 3.17 19.97 5.58
CA TYR A 241 3.07 19.01 6.69
C TYR A 241 3.20 17.54 6.26
N VAL A 242 3.70 16.74 7.20
CA VAL A 242 3.57 15.28 7.22
C VAL A 242 2.58 14.95 8.33
N LEU A 243 1.62 14.07 8.05
CA LEU A 243 0.64 13.62 9.03
C LEU A 243 0.72 12.11 9.22
N PHE A 244 0.91 11.69 10.47
CA PHE A 244 0.88 10.29 10.89
C PHE A 244 -0.30 10.04 11.84
N LEU A 245 -1.13 9.03 11.54
CA LEU A 245 -2.22 8.58 12.39
C LEU A 245 -1.77 7.36 13.22
N GLU A 246 -1.61 7.54 14.52
CA GLU A 246 -1.39 6.45 15.48
C GLU A 246 -2.74 5.78 15.79
N GLN A 247 -3.10 4.77 15.00
CA GLN A 247 -4.36 4.02 15.09
C GLN A 247 -4.33 2.90 16.16
N PRO A 248 -5.48 2.48 16.72
CA PRO A 248 -5.53 1.55 17.84
C PRO A 248 -5.42 0.06 17.45
N LEU A 249 -4.63 -0.25 16.42
CA LEU A 249 -4.15 -1.60 16.14
C LEU A 249 -2.71 -1.70 16.63
N LEU A 250 -2.48 -2.37 17.76
CA LEU A 250 -1.20 -2.39 18.44
C LEU A 250 -0.37 -3.61 18.05
N VAL A 251 0.91 -3.41 17.76
CA VAL A 251 1.90 -4.47 17.61
C VAL A 251 2.51 -4.77 18.98
N ASN A 252 2.30 -5.99 19.46
CA ASN A 252 2.79 -6.48 20.74
C ASN A 252 4.24 -6.97 20.62
N THR A 253 5.20 -6.20 21.15
CA THR A 253 6.62 -6.50 20.99
C THR A 253 7.08 -7.69 21.81
N VAL A 254 6.36 -8.02 22.89
CA VAL A 254 6.64 -9.20 23.72
C VAL A 254 6.26 -10.48 22.96
N LYS A 255 5.09 -10.50 22.31
CA LYS A 255 4.71 -11.60 21.42
C LYS A 255 5.68 -11.72 20.25
N MET A 256 6.04 -10.59 19.62
CA MET A 256 7.00 -10.56 18.52
C MET A 256 8.34 -11.19 18.92
N ALA A 257 8.90 -10.82 20.08
CA ALA A 257 10.15 -11.41 20.59
C ALA A 257 10.01 -12.92 20.90
N ALA A 258 8.83 -13.37 21.30
CA ALA A 258 8.55 -14.78 21.58
C ALA A 258 8.23 -15.62 20.33
N SER A 259 8.16 -15.03 19.13
CA SER A 259 7.68 -15.71 17.91
C SER A 259 8.49 -16.95 17.56
N GLY A 260 9.82 -16.92 17.72
CA GLY A 260 10.69 -18.06 17.41
C GLY A 260 10.49 -19.29 18.30
N ILE A 261 9.93 -19.11 19.51
CA ILE A 261 9.71 -20.18 20.49
C ILE A 261 8.23 -20.57 20.54
N LYS A 262 7.33 -19.58 20.51
CA LYS A 262 5.88 -19.78 20.59
C LYS A 262 5.23 -20.05 19.23
N GLY A 263 5.95 -19.81 18.12
CA GLY A 263 5.47 -20.02 16.77
C GLY A 263 4.39 -19.02 16.35
N TYR A 264 4.50 -17.77 16.79
CA TYR A 264 3.59 -16.69 16.38
C TYR A 264 3.90 -16.21 14.96
N CYS A 265 2.85 -15.84 14.22
CA CYS A 265 2.94 -15.03 13.01
C CYS A 265 2.77 -13.53 13.32
N VAL A 266 2.94 -12.65 12.33
CA VAL A 266 2.75 -11.20 12.55
C VAL A 266 1.33 -10.91 13.03
N ARG A 267 0.31 -11.53 12.43
CA ARG A 267 -1.10 -11.33 12.79
C ARG A 267 -1.42 -11.66 14.25
N ASP A 268 -0.76 -12.65 14.85
CA ASP A 268 -0.90 -13.00 16.28
C ASP A 268 -0.39 -11.90 17.22
N CYS A 269 0.53 -11.07 16.71
CA CYS A 269 1.13 -9.96 17.41
C CYS A 269 0.31 -8.67 17.29
N LEU A 270 -0.75 -8.64 16.47
CA LEU A 270 -1.63 -7.47 16.28
C LEU A 270 -2.85 -7.52 17.22
N GLU A 271 -3.06 -6.44 17.97
CA GLU A 271 -4.09 -6.33 19.01
C GLU A 271 -4.96 -5.08 18.79
N TRP A 272 -6.19 -5.29 18.36
CA TRP A 272 -7.18 -4.22 18.17
C TRP A 272 -7.71 -3.72 19.51
N THR A 273 -7.56 -2.44 19.81
CA THR A 273 -7.92 -1.82 21.10
C THR A 273 -8.90 -0.65 20.90
N PRO A 274 -10.17 -0.90 20.54
CA PRO A 274 -11.12 0.15 20.14
C PRO A 274 -11.49 1.15 21.24
N ALA A 275 -11.14 0.86 22.51
CA ALA A 275 -11.25 1.80 23.62
C ALA A 275 -10.24 2.96 23.52
N MET A 276 -9.14 2.79 22.80
CA MET A 276 -8.15 3.83 22.56
C MET A 276 -8.61 4.80 21.47
N LYS A 277 -8.19 6.06 21.58
CA LYS A 277 -8.39 7.07 20.55
C LYS A 277 -7.32 6.97 19.48
N THR A 278 -7.66 7.27 18.22
CA THR A 278 -6.68 7.49 17.16
C THR A 278 -6.04 8.86 17.40
N LYS A 279 -4.71 8.95 17.35
CA LYS A 279 -3.96 10.20 17.52
C LYS A 279 -3.38 10.67 16.20
N PHE A 280 -3.36 11.99 16.01
CA PHE A 280 -2.87 12.60 14.78
C PHE A 280 -1.60 13.39 15.11
N HIS A 281 -0.48 12.91 14.59
CA HIS A 281 0.83 13.53 14.73
C HIS A 281 1.11 14.37 13.49
N LEU A 282 1.04 15.69 13.66
CA LEU A 282 1.30 16.64 12.59
C LEU A 282 2.71 17.18 12.71
N VAL A 283 3.51 17.08 11.65
CA VAL A 283 4.92 17.48 11.61
C VAL A 283 5.15 18.46 10.49
N GLU A 284 5.78 19.59 10.79
CA GLU A 284 6.13 20.59 9.78
C GLU A 284 7.33 20.12 8.93
N ARG A 285 7.20 20.12 7.61
CA ARG A 285 8.21 19.60 6.66
C ARG A 285 9.50 20.42 6.62
N SER A 286 9.39 21.72 6.90
CA SER A 286 10.51 22.67 6.84
C SER A 286 11.44 22.51 8.05
N THR A 287 10.88 22.30 9.23
CA THR A 287 11.60 22.24 10.52
C THR A 287 11.77 20.83 11.06
N GLY A 288 10.94 19.87 10.63
CA GLY A 288 10.86 18.53 11.21
C GLY A 288 10.24 18.51 12.60
N GLN A 289 9.63 19.61 13.06
CA GLN A 289 9.05 19.70 14.40
C GLN A 289 7.59 19.24 14.41
N GLU A 290 7.22 18.45 15.42
CA GLU A 290 5.83 18.11 15.69
C GLU A 290 5.08 19.35 16.19
N VAL A 291 3.90 19.59 15.63
CA VAL A 291 2.98 20.62 16.11
C VAL A 291 2.55 20.29 17.54
N LYS A 292 2.58 21.30 18.42
CA LYS A 292 2.31 21.13 19.85
C LYS A 292 0.87 20.74 20.15
N THR A 293 -0.06 21.26 19.35
CA THR A 293 -1.49 20.97 19.45
C THR A 293 -1.74 19.48 19.26
N LYS A 294 -2.54 18.88 20.16
CA LYS A 294 -2.86 17.46 20.13
C LYS A 294 -4.24 17.24 19.54
N PHE A 295 -4.33 16.27 18.66
CA PHE A 295 -5.51 15.95 17.87
C PHE A 295 -5.86 14.47 18.05
N GLN A 296 -7.15 14.19 18.28
CA GLN A 296 -7.64 12.82 18.50
C GLN A 296 -8.99 12.59 17.83
N SER A 297 -9.30 11.36 17.45
CA SER A 297 -10.64 10.93 17.05
C SER A 297 -11.05 9.64 17.76
N ASN A 298 -12.29 9.20 17.55
CA ASN A 298 -12.67 7.82 17.88
C ASN A 298 -11.78 6.82 17.12
N ALA A 299 -11.70 5.60 17.67
CA ALA A 299 -11.02 4.48 17.06
C ALA A 299 -11.55 4.23 15.64
N LEU A 300 -10.62 4.03 14.72
CA LEU A 300 -10.87 3.57 13.37
C LEU A 300 -9.67 2.76 12.91
N PHE A 301 -9.88 1.90 11.92
CA PHE A 301 -8.80 1.18 11.28
C PHE A 301 -8.67 1.67 9.83
N PHE A 302 -7.46 1.79 9.30
CA PHE A 302 -7.25 2.11 7.89
C PHE A 302 -5.93 1.53 7.38
N PHE A 303 -5.89 1.28 6.07
CA PHE A 303 -4.66 1.00 5.33
C PHE A 303 -4.21 2.26 4.58
N HIS A 304 -5.04 2.75 3.66
CA HIS A 304 -4.63 3.78 2.70
C HIS A 304 -5.16 5.17 3.04
N HIS A 305 -4.24 6.14 3.02
CA HIS A 305 -4.61 7.53 2.75
C HIS A 305 -4.96 7.67 1.27
N VAL A 306 -5.95 8.51 0.99
CA VAL A 306 -6.33 8.89 -0.38
C VAL A 306 -5.50 10.09 -0.82
N ASN A 307 -5.60 11.20 -0.07
CA ASN A 307 -4.82 12.42 -0.27
C ASN A 307 -4.91 13.30 0.98
N ALA A 308 -4.08 14.33 1.05
CA ALA A 308 -4.22 15.41 2.02
C ALA A 308 -3.83 16.75 1.39
N TYR A 309 -4.42 17.85 1.85
CA TYR A 309 -4.10 19.19 1.37
C TYR A 309 -4.41 20.26 2.41
N GLU A 310 -3.95 21.48 2.15
CA GLU A 310 -4.18 22.65 3.00
C GLU A 310 -5.19 23.60 2.35
N GLU A 311 -6.16 24.10 3.12
CA GLU A 311 -7.17 25.07 2.67
C GLU A 311 -7.59 25.98 3.82
N ASP A 312 -7.52 27.30 3.61
CA ASP A 312 -7.99 28.33 4.53
C ASP A 312 -7.60 28.12 6.01
N GLY A 313 -6.35 27.72 6.26
CA GLY A 313 -5.85 27.47 7.63
C GLY A 313 -6.25 26.12 8.23
N HIS A 314 -6.72 25.18 7.40
CA HIS A 314 -7.04 23.81 7.78
C HIS A 314 -6.23 22.84 6.93
N LEU A 315 -6.05 21.65 7.46
CA LEU A 315 -5.52 20.50 6.74
C LEU A 315 -6.67 19.50 6.54
N VAL A 316 -6.98 19.20 5.28
CA VAL A 316 -7.99 18.21 4.88
C VAL A 316 -7.27 16.88 4.61
N VAL A 317 -7.76 15.78 5.20
CA VAL A 317 -7.16 14.45 5.10
C VAL A 317 -8.23 13.45 4.73
N ASP A 318 -8.00 12.69 3.68
CA ASP A 318 -8.92 11.66 3.22
C ASP A 318 -8.28 10.29 3.36
N ILE A 319 -9.01 9.33 3.92
CA ILE A 319 -8.58 7.95 4.13
C ILE A 319 -9.69 6.96 3.73
N MET A 320 -9.30 5.72 3.44
CA MET A 320 -10.24 4.59 3.36
C MET A 320 -10.34 3.93 4.74
N ALA A 321 -11.37 4.29 5.51
CA ALA A 321 -11.52 3.85 6.89
C ALA A 321 -12.43 2.63 7.00
N PHE A 322 -12.08 1.74 7.93
CA PHE A 322 -12.81 0.56 8.34
C PHE A 322 -13.29 0.70 9.79
N PRO A 323 -14.40 0.02 10.15
CA PRO A 323 -14.86 -0.01 11.54
C PRO A 323 -13.93 -0.80 12.48
N SER A 324 -13.12 -1.74 11.96
CA SER A 324 -12.20 -2.56 12.75
C SER A 324 -11.08 -3.16 11.89
N SER A 325 -10.06 -3.75 12.53
CA SER A 325 -8.99 -4.47 11.83
C SER A 325 -9.39 -5.88 11.34
N GLU A 326 -10.63 -6.31 11.57
CA GLU A 326 -11.12 -7.64 11.14
C GLU A 326 -11.08 -7.85 9.62
N VAL A 327 -10.96 -6.77 8.84
CA VAL A 327 -10.72 -6.84 7.40
C VAL A 327 -9.47 -7.67 7.05
N MET A 328 -8.45 -7.68 7.92
CA MET A 328 -7.25 -8.50 7.71
C MET A 328 -7.57 -10.00 7.67
N ASP A 329 -8.53 -10.47 8.47
CA ASP A 329 -8.86 -11.89 8.58
C ASP A 329 -9.61 -12.42 7.35
N LYS A 330 -10.15 -11.52 6.53
CA LYS A 330 -10.80 -11.86 5.27
C LYS A 330 -9.82 -12.42 4.23
N PHE A 331 -8.53 -12.14 4.38
CA PHE A 331 -7.50 -12.50 3.40
C PHE A 331 -6.76 -13.81 3.72
N TYR A 332 -7.26 -14.61 4.68
CA TYR A 332 -6.81 -15.99 4.84
C TYR A 332 -7.20 -16.83 3.62
N LEU A 333 -6.24 -17.61 3.09
CA LEU A 333 -6.41 -18.40 1.86
C LEU A 333 -7.52 -19.44 1.97
N LYS A 334 -7.72 -20.02 3.17
CA LYS A 334 -8.81 -20.97 3.43
C LYS A 334 -10.18 -20.39 3.11
N ASP A 335 -10.36 -19.08 3.30
CA ASP A 335 -11.62 -18.38 3.11
C ASP A 335 -11.70 -17.83 1.69
N LEU A 336 -10.62 -17.22 1.18
CA LEU A 336 -10.52 -16.74 -0.20
C LEU A 336 -10.73 -17.86 -1.24
N ARG A 337 -10.08 -19.02 -1.07
CA ARG A 337 -10.22 -20.17 -1.98
C ARG A 337 -11.64 -20.74 -1.93
N ALA A 338 -12.25 -20.77 -0.75
CA ALA A 338 -13.64 -21.17 -0.55
C ALA A 338 -14.67 -20.11 -0.99
N GLY A 339 -14.25 -18.92 -1.42
CA GLY A 339 -15.13 -17.80 -1.78
C GLY A 339 -15.91 -17.21 -0.59
N ARG A 340 -15.42 -17.41 0.64
CA ARG A 340 -16.01 -16.86 1.87
C ARG A 340 -15.47 -15.45 2.12
N LEU A 341 -16.15 -14.44 1.58
CA LEU A 341 -15.81 -13.04 1.81
C LEU A 341 -16.61 -12.48 2.98
N ASN A 342 -15.92 -11.83 3.94
CA ASN A 342 -16.58 -11.14 5.04
C ASN A 342 -17.29 -9.86 4.54
N ALA A 343 -18.56 -9.69 4.92
CA ALA A 343 -19.40 -8.55 4.56
C ALA A 343 -19.51 -7.47 5.66
N SER A 344 -19.02 -7.72 6.89
CA SER A 344 -19.23 -6.82 8.04
C SER A 344 -18.23 -5.69 8.15
N CYS A 345 -17.04 -5.82 7.55
CA CYS A 345 -15.97 -4.84 7.66
C CYS A 345 -15.61 -4.29 6.27
N LYS A 346 -16.25 -3.17 5.91
CA LYS A 346 -16.09 -2.50 4.62
C LYS A 346 -15.43 -1.14 4.80
N ALA A 347 -14.54 -0.81 3.87
CA ALA A 347 -13.94 0.52 3.82
C ALA A 347 -14.95 1.55 3.30
N VAL A 348 -14.84 2.78 3.80
CA VAL A 348 -15.55 3.95 3.30
C VAL A 348 -14.62 5.16 3.28
N PHE A 349 -14.77 5.99 2.25
CA PHE A 349 -14.06 7.26 2.18
C PHE A 349 -14.44 8.14 3.36
N THR A 350 -13.43 8.55 4.12
CA THR A 350 -13.57 9.29 5.38
C THR A 350 -12.65 10.50 5.37
N ARG A 351 -13.24 11.69 5.50
CA ARG A 351 -12.57 12.99 5.51
C ARG A 351 -12.44 13.53 6.93
N PHE A 352 -11.22 13.77 7.35
CA PHE A 352 -10.89 14.59 8.52
C PHE A 352 -10.52 16.00 8.07
N VAL A 353 -10.82 16.99 8.92
CA VAL A 353 -10.35 18.36 8.74
C VAL A 353 -9.75 18.83 10.06
N ILE A 354 -8.50 19.29 9.99
CA ILE A 354 -7.66 19.59 11.15
C ILE A 354 -7.35 21.10 11.11
N PRO A 355 -7.77 21.88 12.11
CA PRO A 355 -7.42 23.30 12.16
C PRO A 355 -5.93 23.47 12.47
N LEU A 356 -5.22 24.29 11.69
CA LEU A 356 -3.80 24.57 11.91
C LEU A 356 -3.57 25.55 13.08
N LYS A 357 -4.61 26.30 13.46
CA LYS A 357 -4.63 27.18 14.64
C LYS A 357 -5.51 26.59 15.73
N SER A 358 -5.11 26.80 16.99
CA SER A 358 -5.78 26.25 18.18
C SER A 358 -6.30 27.32 19.16
N ASP A 359 -6.39 28.56 18.71
CA ASP A 359 -6.78 29.75 19.48
C ASP A 359 -8.30 29.92 19.65
N GLY A 360 -9.11 29.05 19.03
CA GLY A 360 -10.56 29.06 19.21
C GLY A 360 -11.04 28.68 20.62
N LYS A 361 -12.32 28.96 20.88
CA LYS A 361 -12.98 28.75 22.17
C LYS A 361 -13.26 27.26 22.41
N LEU A 362 -13.42 26.92 23.70
CA LEU A 362 -13.84 25.58 24.12
C LEU A 362 -15.24 25.26 23.57
N ALA A 363 -15.47 23.99 23.24
CA ALA A 363 -16.76 23.45 22.77
C ALA A 363 -17.30 24.03 21.44
N GLU A 364 -16.57 24.92 20.76
CA GLU A 364 -16.92 25.41 19.42
C GLU A 364 -16.27 24.54 18.33
N ASN A 365 -16.95 24.41 17.18
CA ASN A 365 -16.35 23.80 16.01
C ASN A 365 -15.33 24.77 15.41
N LEU A 366 -14.07 24.35 15.38
CA LEU A 366 -12.95 25.12 14.86
C LEU A 366 -12.84 25.07 13.33
N ILE A 367 -13.60 24.20 12.66
CA ILE A 367 -13.61 24.13 11.21
C ILE A 367 -14.50 25.24 10.64
N THR A 368 -13.92 26.05 9.76
CA THR A 368 -14.63 27.15 9.09
C THR A 368 -14.90 26.90 7.59
N LEU A 369 -14.40 25.76 7.07
CA LEU A 369 -14.69 25.32 5.71
C LEU A 369 -16.18 25.02 5.54
N LYS A 370 -16.78 25.49 4.43
CA LYS A 370 -18.23 25.37 4.18
C LYS A 370 -18.64 24.02 3.58
N ASP A 371 -17.73 23.37 2.86
CA ASP A 371 -18.02 22.19 2.03
C ASP A 371 -17.70 20.86 2.74
N THR A 372 -17.86 20.83 4.07
CA THR A 372 -17.59 19.65 4.90
C THR A 372 -18.53 19.57 6.10
N LYS A 373 -18.85 18.35 6.51
CA LYS A 373 -19.56 18.06 7.76
C LYS A 373 -18.62 17.63 8.89
N ALA A 374 -17.32 17.53 8.63
CA ALA A 374 -16.35 17.23 9.65
C ALA A 374 -16.35 18.33 10.73
N THR A 375 -16.09 17.94 11.98
CA THR A 375 -16.01 18.88 13.11
C THR A 375 -14.69 18.71 13.85
N ALA A 376 -14.13 19.79 14.36
CA ALA A 376 -12.96 19.77 15.24
C ALA A 376 -13.26 20.61 16.48
N VAL A 377 -13.40 19.97 17.64
CA VAL A 377 -13.86 20.63 18.87
C VAL A 377 -12.78 20.56 19.94
N LYS A 378 -12.39 21.71 20.48
CA LYS A 378 -11.42 21.79 21.58
C LYS A 378 -12.05 21.37 22.91
N GLN A 379 -11.46 20.35 23.53
CA GLN A 379 -11.87 19.81 24.83
C GLN A 379 -11.20 20.56 25.99
N GLU A 380 -11.71 20.39 27.21
CA GLU A 380 -11.18 21.03 28.43
C GLU A 380 -9.71 20.70 28.71
N ASN A 381 -9.27 19.49 28.35
CA ASN A 381 -7.88 19.05 28.47
C ASN A 381 -6.95 19.63 27.39
N GLY A 382 -7.45 20.51 26.52
CA GLY A 382 -6.71 21.16 25.44
C GLY A 382 -6.57 20.33 24.16
N ILE A 383 -7.05 19.08 24.13
CA ILE A 383 -7.05 18.23 22.93
C ILE A 383 -8.15 18.69 21.98
N ILE A 384 -7.85 18.76 20.69
CA ILE A 384 -8.84 18.98 19.64
C ILE A 384 -9.37 17.63 19.19
N PHE A 385 -10.65 17.38 19.46
CA PHE A 385 -11.33 16.15 19.08
C PHE A 385 -11.94 16.29 17.68
N LEU A 386 -11.54 15.39 16.78
CA LEU A 386 -11.93 15.35 15.39
C LEU A 386 -13.06 14.34 15.19
N THR A 387 -14.13 14.79 14.55
CA THR A 387 -15.20 13.93 14.03
C THR A 387 -15.18 14.02 12.51
N PRO A 388 -14.95 12.90 11.79
CA PRO A 388 -14.86 12.92 10.34
C PRO A 388 -16.23 13.02 9.67
N GLU A 389 -16.22 13.32 8.37
CA GLU A 389 -17.33 13.11 7.45
C GLU A 389 -17.05 11.89 6.57
N THR A 390 -18.05 11.06 6.32
CA THR A 390 -17.97 10.02 5.28
C THR A 390 -18.68 10.47 4.01
N LYS A 391 -18.16 10.09 2.84
CA LYS A 391 -18.78 10.37 1.54
C LYS A 391 -18.88 9.08 0.72
N GLY A 392 -19.95 8.97 -0.06
CA GLY A 392 -20.24 7.76 -0.85
C GLY A 392 -20.67 6.56 0.01
N ASP A 393 -20.83 5.42 -0.65
CA ASP A 393 -21.18 4.14 -0.02
C ASP A 393 -19.93 3.33 0.32
N PRO A 394 -19.96 2.45 1.34
CA PRO A 394 -18.85 1.58 1.68
C PRO A 394 -18.69 0.39 0.71
N GLY A 395 -17.49 -0.18 0.65
CA GLY A 395 -17.22 -1.47 -0.02
C GLY A 395 -16.17 -1.42 -1.13
N TYR A 396 -15.21 -0.53 -1.04
CA TYR A 396 -14.09 -0.42 -1.97
C TYR A 396 -12.82 0.09 -1.27
N GLU A 397 -11.67 -0.14 -1.88
CA GLU A 397 -10.32 0.20 -1.38
C GLU A 397 -9.39 0.51 -2.58
N MET A 398 -8.07 0.43 -2.37
CA MET A 398 -6.99 0.72 -3.28
C MET A 398 -7.14 2.10 -3.92
N PRO A 399 -7.20 3.19 -3.12
CA PRO A 399 -7.45 4.51 -3.63
C PRO A 399 -6.29 4.98 -4.51
N THR A 400 -6.63 5.60 -5.63
CA THR A 400 -5.68 6.31 -6.48
C THR A 400 -6.26 7.66 -6.90
N ILE A 401 -5.38 8.59 -7.23
CA ILE A 401 -5.71 9.94 -7.70
C ILE A 401 -4.79 10.28 -8.87
N ASN A 402 -4.99 11.44 -9.49
CA ASN A 402 -3.98 12.06 -10.33
C ASN A 402 -2.80 12.57 -9.47
N TYR A 403 -2.01 11.63 -8.96
CA TYR A 403 -1.00 11.89 -7.92
C TYR A 403 0.06 12.89 -8.39
N SER A 404 0.47 12.80 -9.66
CA SER A 404 1.52 13.66 -10.22
C SER A 404 1.19 15.15 -10.17
N MET A 405 -0.10 15.52 -10.28
CA MET A 405 -0.53 16.92 -10.30
C MET A 405 -1.25 17.36 -9.01
N TYR A 406 -1.93 16.44 -8.33
CA TYR A 406 -2.88 16.73 -7.24
C TYR A 406 -2.52 16.14 -5.87
N ASN A 407 -1.47 15.32 -5.74
CA ASN A 407 -0.98 14.97 -4.40
C ASN A 407 -0.59 16.25 -3.63
N SER A 408 -0.94 16.31 -2.35
CA SER A 408 -0.72 17.49 -1.49
C SER A 408 -1.53 18.74 -1.88
N LYS A 409 -2.49 18.64 -2.81
CA LYS A 409 -3.32 19.75 -3.29
C LYS A 409 -4.82 19.41 -3.22
N LYS A 410 -5.65 20.46 -3.19
CA LYS A 410 -7.11 20.31 -3.30
C LYS A 410 -7.44 19.60 -4.61
N TYR A 411 -8.30 18.59 -4.52
CA TYR A 411 -8.61 17.65 -5.59
C TYR A 411 -10.10 17.27 -5.52
N ARG A 412 -10.62 16.68 -6.59
CA ARG A 412 -12.03 16.33 -6.75
C ARG A 412 -12.26 14.84 -6.94
N TYR A 413 -11.36 14.10 -7.59
CA TYR A 413 -11.62 12.71 -7.97
C TYR A 413 -10.65 11.74 -7.31
N THR A 414 -11.21 10.68 -6.74
CA THR A 414 -10.46 9.47 -6.36
C THR A 414 -11.08 8.27 -7.05
N TYR A 415 -10.25 7.26 -7.31
CA TYR A 415 -10.66 5.99 -7.89
C TYR A 415 -10.30 4.85 -6.96
N GLY A 416 -10.99 3.72 -7.05
CA GLY A 416 -10.70 2.54 -6.23
C GLY A 416 -11.29 1.26 -6.79
N SER A 417 -11.04 0.15 -6.11
CA SER A 417 -11.49 -1.19 -6.49
C SER A 417 -12.30 -1.83 -5.37
N GLY A 418 -13.44 -2.42 -5.73
CA GLY A 418 -14.27 -3.26 -4.87
C GLY A 418 -13.97 -4.76 -5.04
N SER A 419 -12.82 -5.10 -5.62
CA SER A 419 -12.36 -6.48 -5.71
C SER A 419 -12.22 -7.12 -4.34
N PHE A 420 -12.65 -8.37 -4.27
CA PHE A 420 -12.75 -9.13 -3.04
C PHE A 420 -13.70 -8.52 -2.00
N ASP A 421 -14.50 -7.49 -2.31
CA ASP A 421 -15.60 -7.04 -1.47
C ASP A 421 -16.93 -7.73 -1.81
N THR A 422 -17.96 -7.41 -1.05
CA THR A 422 -19.32 -7.96 -1.12
C THR A 422 -20.33 -6.83 -1.32
N GLY A 423 -21.53 -7.17 -1.76
CA GLY A 423 -22.62 -6.20 -1.94
C GLY A 423 -22.44 -5.32 -3.17
N LYS A 424 -22.80 -4.03 -3.07
CA LYS A 424 -22.95 -3.09 -4.19
C LYS A 424 -21.71 -3.03 -5.10
N PHE A 425 -20.51 -2.96 -4.51
CA PHE A 425 -19.26 -2.77 -5.23
C PHE A 425 -18.44 -4.05 -5.41
N ALA A 426 -19.00 -5.22 -5.08
CA ALA A 426 -18.29 -6.48 -5.30
C ALA A 426 -17.80 -6.58 -6.75
N ASN A 427 -16.50 -6.80 -6.95
CA ASN A 427 -15.89 -7.01 -8.26
C ASN A 427 -16.12 -5.84 -9.22
N SER A 428 -15.87 -4.62 -8.75
CA SER A 428 -16.11 -3.40 -9.52
C SER A 428 -14.96 -2.40 -9.36
N LEU A 429 -14.95 -1.41 -10.25
CA LEU A 429 -14.12 -0.22 -10.16
C LEU A 429 -15.00 0.98 -9.84
N ILE A 430 -14.47 1.91 -9.05
CA ILE A 430 -15.21 3.04 -8.51
C ILE A 430 -14.47 4.33 -8.87
N LYS A 431 -15.22 5.36 -9.30
CA LYS A 431 -14.80 6.76 -9.30
C LYS A 431 -15.69 7.52 -8.33
N LEU A 432 -15.10 8.25 -7.38
CA LEU A 432 -15.80 9.11 -6.42
C LEU A 432 -15.46 10.57 -6.69
N ASP A 433 -16.49 11.41 -6.83
CA ASP A 433 -16.38 12.87 -6.70
C ASP A 433 -16.40 13.23 -5.21
N THR A 434 -15.26 13.68 -4.68
CA THR A 434 -15.08 13.98 -3.24
C THR A 434 -15.76 15.28 -2.80
N VAL A 435 -16.26 16.08 -3.74
CA VAL A 435 -17.05 17.28 -3.45
C VAL A 435 -18.51 16.87 -3.30
N THR A 436 -19.09 16.28 -4.34
CA THR A 436 -20.53 15.97 -4.41
C THR A 436 -20.91 14.66 -3.70
N GLY A 437 -19.96 13.72 -3.55
CA GLY A 437 -20.23 12.36 -3.09
C GLY A 437 -20.78 11.43 -4.18
N GLU A 438 -20.89 11.90 -5.43
CA GLU A 438 -21.36 11.08 -6.55
C GLU A 438 -20.35 9.98 -6.89
N MET A 439 -20.85 8.78 -7.18
CA MET A 439 -20.04 7.62 -7.50
C MET A 439 -20.42 7.06 -8.87
N GLN A 440 -19.42 6.82 -9.70
CA GLN A 440 -19.54 6.03 -10.93
C GLN A 440 -18.94 4.66 -10.69
N VAL A 441 -19.56 3.63 -11.28
CA VAL A 441 -19.17 2.23 -11.08
C VAL A 441 -19.02 1.58 -12.44
N TRP A 442 -17.87 0.95 -12.65
CA TRP A 442 -17.67 0.00 -13.74
C TRP A 442 -17.73 -1.40 -13.15
N LYS A 443 -18.57 -2.24 -13.75
CA LYS A 443 -18.73 -3.64 -13.39
C LYS A 443 -19.19 -4.39 -14.63
N ASP A 444 -18.52 -5.49 -14.91
CA ASP A 444 -18.86 -6.38 -16.03
C ASP A 444 -19.52 -7.63 -15.43
N THR A 445 -18.91 -8.81 -15.53
CA THR A 445 -19.46 -10.05 -14.95
C THR A 445 -19.10 -10.24 -13.48
N ALA A 446 -19.82 -11.12 -12.78
CA ALA A 446 -19.48 -11.51 -11.41
C ALA A 446 -18.18 -12.34 -11.31
N THR A 447 -17.64 -12.83 -12.44
CA THR A 447 -16.42 -13.65 -12.49
C THR A 447 -15.15 -12.84 -12.75
N MET A 448 -15.28 -11.54 -13.05
CA MET A 448 -14.17 -10.63 -13.30
C MET A 448 -13.71 -9.94 -12.01
N PHE A 449 -12.41 -9.95 -11.74
CA PHE A 449 -11.80 -9.37 -10.55
C PHE A 449 -10.75 -8.33 -10.99
N PRO A 450 -11.10 -7.04 -11.03
CA PRO A 450 -10.15 -5.98 -11.39
C PRO A 450 -9.10 -5.72 -10.29
N SER A 451 -7.85 -5.47 -10.68
CA SER A 451 -6.80 -4.98 -9.76
C SER A 451 -7.09 -3.56 -9.28
N GLU A 452 -6.18 -2.98 -8.50
CA GLU A 452 -6.16 -1.53 -8.30
C GLU A 452 -6.09 -0.77 -9.63
N LEU A 453 -6.49 0.50 -9.59
CA LEU A 453 -6.40 1.41 -10.72
C LEU A 453 -5.09 2.19 -10.68
N ILE A 454 -4.41 2.25 -11.82
CA ILE A 454 -3.27 3.14 -12.01
C ILE A 454 -3.69 4.30 -12.90
N TYR A 455 -3.71 5.51 -12.36
CA TYR A 455 -3.99 6.73 -13.11
C TYR A 455 -2.76 7.16 -13.92
N VAL A 456 -2.95 7.43 -15.21
CA VAL A 456 -1.94 7.98 -16.13
C VAL A 456 -2.50 9.26 -16.75
N PRO A 457 -1.95 10.45 -16.42
CA PRO A 457 -2.41 11.70 -17.01
C PRO A 457 -2.10 11.73 -18.50
N ARG A 458 -2.98 12.33 -19.30
CA ARG A 458 -2.65 12.69 -20.69
C ARG A 458 -1.53 13.76 -20.65
N PRO A 459 -0.47 13.65 -21.45
CA PRO A 459 0.54 14.70 -21.54
C PRO A 459 -0.07 16.08 -21.85
N GLY A 460 0.25 17.06 -21.01
CA GLY A 460 -0.27 18.43 -21.16
C GLY A 460 -1.72 18.62 -20.69
N SER A 461 -2.32 17.65 -19.99
CA SER A 461 -3.67 17.83 -19.46
C SER A 461 -3.73 18.93 -18.38
N VAL A 462 -4.87 19.63 -18.35
CA VAL A 462 -5.19 20.66 -17.36
C VAL A 462 -6.38 20.28 -16.47
N ASP A 463 -7.20 19.34 -16.94
CA ASP A 463 -8.31 18.77 -16.17
C ASP A 463 -7.80 17.65 -15.27
N GLU A 464 -8.31 17.57 -14.03
CA GLU A 464 -7.89 16.58 -13.04
C GLU A 464 -8.06 15.14 -13.50
N ASP A 465 -9.13 14.86 -14.24
CA ASP A 465 -9.51 13.54 -14.75
C ASP A 465 -9.29 13.36 -16.26
N ASP A 466 -8.50 14.23 -16.91
CA ASP A 466 -8.06 14.01 -18.30
C ASP A 466 -6.81 13.12 -18.37
N GLY A 467 -7.10 11.83 -18.49
CA GLY A 467 -6.12 10.75 -18.55
C GLY A 467 -6.83 9.41 -18.68
N VAL A 468 -6.08 8.34 -18.43
CA VAL A 468 -6.60 6.97 -18.43
C VAL A 468 -6.33 6.27 -17.11
N LEU A 469 -7.13 5.24 -16.83
CA LEU A 469 -6.95 4.30 -15.75
C LEU A 469 -6.58 2.94 -16.33
N LEU A 470 -5.57 2.31 -15.75
CA LEU A 470 -5.14 0.95 -16.08
C LEU A 470 -5.51 -0.01 -14.95
N SER A 471 -6.07 -1.16 -15.29
CA SER A 471 -6.37 -2.23 -14.33
C SER A 471 -6.28 -3.59 -15.02
N VAL A 472 -5.67 -4.57 -14.37
CA VAL A 472 -5.68 -5.96 -14.84
C VAL A 472 -6.92 -6.64 -14.30
N VAL A 473 -7.71 -7.22 -15.19
CA VAL A 473 -8.94 -7.93 -14.86
C VAL A 473 -8.69 -9.42 -15.02
N LEU A 474 -8.81 -10.15 -13.90
CA LEU A 474 -8.71 -11.60 -13.87
C LEU A 474 -10.11 -12.20 -13.99
N ASP A 475 -10.34 -13.06 -14.97
CA ASP A 475 -11.65 -13.68 -15.17
C ASP A 475 -11.61 -15.17 -14.83
N VAL A 476 -12.35 -15.56 -13.79
CA VAL A 476 -12.35 -16.94 -13.29
C VAL A 476 -13.31 -17.86 -14.05
N ALA A 477 -14.11 -17.32 -14.99
CA ALA A 477 -14.99 -18.11 -15.84
C ALA A 477 -14.19 -19.10 -16.71
N ASP A 478 -14.81 -20.21 -17.07
CA ASP A 478 -14.16 -21.20 -17.92
C ASP A 478 -14.05 -20.67 -19.36
N GLY A 479 -12.86 -20.83 -19.94
CA GLY A 479 -12.60 -20.46 -21.33
C GLY A 479 -12.36 -18.97 -21.59
N THR A 480 -12.44 -18.11 -20.58
CA THR A 480 -12.15 -16.67 -20.70
C THR A 480 -10.65 -16.40 -20.55
N ARG A 481 -10.24 -15.15 -20.83
CA ARG A 481 -8.85 -14.67 -20.73
C ARG A 481 -8.81 -13.47 -19.80
N ASP A 482 -7.75 -13.41 -19.01
CA ASP A 482 -7.38 -12.20 -18.29
C ASP A 482 -7.02 -11.10 -19.30
N PHE A 483 -7.18 -9.83 -18.92
CA PHE A 483 -6.81 -8.71 -19.77
C PHE A 483 -6.35 -7.50 -18.99
N LEU A 484 -5.48 -6.70 -19.60
CA LEU A 484 -5.24 -5.32 -19.18
C LEU A 484 -6.33 -4.43 -19.77
N MET A 485 -7.05 -3.71 -18.94
CA MET A 485 -8.07 -2.73 -19.34
C MET A 485 -7.48 -1.32 -19.37
N VAL A 486 -7.85 -0.57 -20.41
CA VAL A 486 -7.61 0.88 -20.53
C VAL A 486 -8.97 1.58 -20.48
N MET A 487 -9.15 2.47 -19.52
CA MET A 487 -10.40 3.19 -19.27
C MET A 487 -10.17 4.70 -19.30
N ASP A 488 -11.11 5.45 -19.86
CA ASP A 488 -11.11 6.91 -19.82
C ASP A 488 -11.46 7.38 -18.41
N ALA A 489 -10.57 8.15 -17.78
CA ALA A 489 -10.74 8.54 -16.38
C ALA A 489 -11.91 9.52 -16.16
N LYS A 490 -12.26 10.32 -17.18
CA LYS A 490 -13.30 11.34 -17.12
C LYS A 490 -14.71 10.75 -17.19
N THR A 491 -14.96 9.97 -18.24
CA THR A 491 -16.25 9.33 -18.53
C THR A 491 -16.43 7.98 -17.83
N PHE A 492 -15.34 7.42 -17.30
CA PHE A 492 -15.29 6.11 -16.65
C PHE A 492 -15.76 4.96 -17.55
N LYS A 493 -15.54 5.12 -18.86
CA LYS A 493 -15.86 4.13 -19.90
C LYS A 493 -14.60 3.46 -20.41
N GLU A 494 -14.74 2.18 -20.76
CA GLU A 494 -13.66 1.41 -21.35
C GLU A 494 -13.28 1.96 -22.73
N LEU A 495 -11.98 2.10 -22.98
CA LEU A 495 -11.41 2.50 -24.27
C LEU A 495 -10.94 1.27 -25.05
N GLY A 496 -10.31 0.31 -24.38
CA GLY A 496 -9.86 -0.94 -24.97
C GLY A 496 -9.29 -1.94 -23.97
N ARG A 497 -8.98 -3.15 -24.46
CA ARG A 497 -8.38 -4.26 -23.70
C ARG A 497 -7.17 -4.80 -24.43
N ALA A 498 -6.19 -5.26 -23.68
CA ALA A 498 -5.13 -6.14 -24.17
C ALA A 498 -5.27 -7.51 -23.50
N TYR A 499 -5.77 -8.50 -24.24
CA TYR A 499 -6.01 -9.86 -23.75
C TYR A 499 -4.71 -10.63 -23.60
N ILE A 500 -4.48 -11.14 -22.40
CA ILE A 500 -3.27 -11.87 -22.03
C ILE A 500 -3.30 -13.26 -22.69
N PRO A 501 -2.18 -13.72 -23.27
CA PRO A 501 -2.07 -15.08 -23.83
C PRO A 501 -2.39 -16.15 -22.79
N ARG A 502 -3.10 -17.21 -23.19
CA ARG A 502 -3.55 -18.28 -22.26
C ARG A 502 -2.41 -19.00 -21.54
N SER A 503 -1.21 -18.98 -22.13
CA SER A 503 0.04 -19.51 -21.57
C SER A 503 0.55 -18.72 -20.37
N VAL A 504 0.16 -17.45 -20.24
CA VAL A 504 0.53 -16.58 -19.12
C VAL A 504 -0.56 -16.67 -18.06
N LYS A 505 -0.17 -16.94 -16.81
CA LYS A 505 -1.05 -16.93 -15.65
C LYS A 505 -0.67 -15.78 -14.74
N LEU A 506 -1.65 -14.95 -14.38
CA LEU A 506 -1.44 -13.82 -13.49
C LEU A 506 -2.24 -14.01 -12.19
N PRO A 507 -1.62 -13.84 -11.02
CA PRO A 507 -2.32 -13.76 -9.75
C PRO A 507 -2.84 -12.34 -9.49
N PRO A 508 -3.79 -12.17 -8.55
CA PRO A 508 -4.15 -10.87 -8.02
C PRO A 508 -2.94 -10.13 -7.47
N THR A 509 -2.88 -8.83 -7.77
CA THR A 509 -1.83 -7.94 -7.27
C THR A 509 -2.29 -7.16 -6.05
N VAL A 510 -1.31 -6.57 -5.37
CA VAL A 510 -1.54 -5.59 -4.31
C VAL A 510 -1.44 -4.20 -4.92
N HIS A 511 -0.24 -3.79 -5.36
CA HIS A 511 0.01 -2.47 -5.96
C HIS A 511 0.76 -2.51 -7.29
N GLY A 512 0.83 -1.35 -7.94
CA GLY A 512 1.51 -1.15 -9.20
C GLY A 512 1.95 0.30 -9.44
N ARG A 513 2.74 0.47 -10.50
CA ARG A 513 3.26 1.77 -10.92
C ARG A 513 3.41 1.82 -12.42
N PHE A 514 2.96 2.92 -13.03
CA PHE A 514 3.24 3.21 -14.42
C PHE A 514 4.48 4.10 -14.55
N ARG A 515 5.34 3.78 -15.52
CA ARG A 515 6.45 4.60 -15.98
C ARG A 515 6.22 4.97 -17.43
N MET A 516 6.05 6.26 -17.68
CA MET A 516 5.95 6.78 -19.05
C MET A 516 7.32 6.78 -19.73
N ASP A 517 7.33 6.54 -21.04
CA ASP A 517 8.54 6.56 -21.89
C ASP A 517 9.11 7.96 -22.15
#